data_AF-A0A4U1CQ80-F1
#
_entry.id   AF-A0A4U1CQ80-F1
#
_cell.length_a   1.000
_cell.length_b   1.000
_cell.length_c   1.000
_cell.angle_alpha   90.00
_cell.angle_beta   90.00
_cell.angle_gamma   90.00
#
_symmetry.space_group_name_H-M   'P 1'
#
loop_
_entity.id
_entity.type
_entity.pdbx_description
1 polymer ?
#
loop_
_entity_poly.entity_id
_entity_poly.type
_entity_poly.pdbx_seq_one_letter_code
_entity_poly.pdbx_strand_id
1 'polypeptide(L)'
;MKRVILLFTFFVAVTMATPLSSQAQTTVLKEYQITATDNSKVFNLFVNLTANSGVSSVLFTDPENSFHASINSFSYNTGGYEVGSYEADCYFHDGNQFYTVSFTLLIDGNGSGEFGEGLIAITPWPYPWAPY
;
A
#
# COMPACT_ATOMS: atom_id res chain seq x y z
N MET A 1 52.52 -7.83 50.83
CA MET A 1 53.01 -8.46 49.57
C MET A 1 52.14 -9.69 49.26
N LYS A 2 51.91 -9.96 47.96
CA LYS A 2 51.00 -10.94 47.29
C LYS A 2 49.68 -10.28 46.85
N ARG A 3 49.52 -9.72 45.63
CA ARG A 3 49.48 -10.26 44.24
C ARG A 3 48.15 -10.94 43.84
N VAL A 4 47.37 -10.21 43.00
CA VAL A 4 46.58 -10.62 41.79
C VAL A 4 45.40 -11.59 42.05
N ILE A 5 44.15 -11.41 41.59
CA ILE A 5 43.64 -11.49 40.19
C ILE A 5 42.19 -10.94 40.14
N LEU A 6 41.85 -10.27 39.03
CA LEU A 6 40.52 -9.82 38.59
C LEU A 6 39.44 -10.90 38.69
N LEU A 7 38.20 -10.51 39.01
CA LEU A 7 37.03 -11.08 38.33
C LEU A 7 36.01 -9.99 38.03
N PHE A 8 36.03 -9.58 36.76
CA PHE A 8 34.97 -8.86 36.08
C PHE A 8 33.78 -9.82 35.85
N THR A 9 32.60 -9.23 35.64
CA THR A 9 31.37 -9.80 35.03
C THR A 9 30.69 -10.98 35.73
N PHE A 10 29.50 -10.73 36.30
CA PHE A 10 28.23 -11.33 35.84
C PHE A 10 27.10 -11.00 36.84
N PHE A 11 26.47 -9.81 36.75
CA PHE A 11 25.10 -9.62 37.24
C PHE A 11 24.47 -8.40 36.53
N VAL A 12 24.33 -8.52 35.21
CA VAL A 12 23.29 -7.80 34.47
C VAL A 12 22.50 -8.86 33.72
N ALA A 13 21.69 -9.60 34.47
CA ALA A 13 20.67 -10.47 33.91
C ALA A 13 19.33 -10.08 34.55
N VAL A 14 18.94 -8.83 34.33
CA VAL A 14 17.57 -8.41 34.53
C VAL A 14 17.10 -7.81 33.20
N THR A 15 16.17 -8.55 32.62
CA THR A 15 15.18 -8.11 31.63
C THR A 15 15.73 -7.45 30.37
N MET A 16 15.81 -8.20 29.26
CA MET A 16 15.18 -7.83 27.99
C MET A 16 15.04 -9.10 27.13
N ALA A 17 14.19 -10.03 27.58
CA ALA A 17 13.52 -10.91 26.64
C ALA A 17 12.31 -10.14 26.11
N THR A 18 12.55 -9.22 25.18
CA THR A 18 11.48 -8.70 24.33
C THR A 18 11.21 -9.75 23.25
N PRO A 19 10.06 -10.43 23.24
CA PRO A 19 9.71 -11.23 22.10
C PRO A 19 9.07 -10.27 21.11
N LEU A 20 9.84 -9.73 20.18
CA LEU A 20 9.29 -9.21 18.93
C LEU A 20 10.38 -9.38 17.89
N SER A 21 10.33 -10.50 17.17
CA SER A 21 10.66 -10.43 15.76
C SER A 21 9.68 -9.42 15.15
N SER A 22 10.01 -8.13 15.16
CA SER A 22 9.43 -7.22 14.18
C SER A 22 9.93 -7.77 12.86
N GLN A 23 9.12 -8.56 12.16
CA GLN A 23 9.41 -8.79 10.75
C GLN A 23 9.53 -7.40 10.13
N ALA A 24 10.66 -7.14 9.49
CA ALA A 24 10.86 -5.88 8.80
C ALA A 24 9.66 -5.67 7.87
N GLN A 25 9.01 -4.51 7.97
CA GLN A 25 7.90 -4.19 7.09
C GLN A 25 8.46 -4.07 5.67
N THR A 26 8.24 -5.10 4.85
CA THR A 26 8.53 -5.02 3.42
C THR A 26 7.45 -4.17 2.78
N THR A 27 7.89 -3.08 2.14
CA THR A 27 7.04 -2.18 1.36
C THR A 27 7.30 -2.45 -0.11
N VAL A 28 6.26 -2.77 -0.87
CA VAL A 28 6.35 -3.02 -2.31
C VAL A 28 5.50 -2.01 -3.05
N LEU A 29 6.09 -1.34 -4.04
CA LEU A 29 5.41 -0.44 -4.93
C LEU A 29 5.03 -1.17 -6.22
N LYS A 30 3.75 -1.20 -6.56
CA LYS A 30 3.28 -1.62 -7.88
C LYS A 30 2.83 -0.42 -8.69
N GLU A 31 3.13 -0.48 -9.98
CA GLU A 31 2.81 0.57 -10.93
C GLU A 31 1.93 0.00 -12.03
N TYR A 32 0.83 0.70 -12.31
CA TYR A 32 -0.08 0.37 -13.41
C TYR A 32 -0.27 1.59 -14.29
N GLN A 33 -0.35 1.38 -15.60
CA GLN A 33 -0.82 2.38 -16.53
C GLN A 33 -2.21 1.99 -17.01
N ILE A 34 -3.20 2.82 -16.71
CA ILE A 34 -4.61 2.55 -16.94
C ILE A 34 -5.19 3.65 -17.82
N THR A 35 -5.76 3.27 -18.94
CA THR A 35 -6.55 4.18 -19.77
C THR A 35 -7.97 4.24 -19.24
N ALA A 36 -8.54 5.45 -19.14
CA ALA A 36 -9.94 5.64 -18.80
C ALA A 36 -10.85 4.83 -19.73
N THR A 37 -11.99 4.35 -19.24
CA THR A 37 -12.90 3.46 -19.98
C THR A 37 -13.46 4.09 -21.27
N ASP A 38 -13.49 5.42 -21.34
CA ASP A 38 -13.90 6.19 -22.51
C ASP A 38 -12.73 6.60 -23.43
N ASN A 39 -11.50 6.17 -23.12
CA ASN A 39 -10.25 6.55 -23.78
C ASN A 39 -9.90 8.05 -23.70
N SER A 40 -10.50 8.81 -22.77
CA SER A 40 -10.23 10.25 -22.65
C SER A 40 -8.85 10.58 -22.10
N LYS A 41 -8.30 9.73 -21.21
CA LYS A 41 -7.06 10.01 -20.47
C LYS A 41 -6.36 8.73 -20.05
N VAL A 42 -5.03 8.82 -19.91
CA VAL A 42 -4.18 7.77 -19.33
C VAL A 42 -3.75 8.18 -17.94
N PHE A 43 -3.76 7.24 -17.01
CA PHE A 43 -3.36 7.41 -15.62
C PHE A 43 -2.26 6.45 -15.25
N ASN A 44 -1.35 6.90 -14.40
CA ASN A 44 -0.46 6.04 -13.65
C ASN A 44 -1.04 5.82 -12.25
N LEU A 45 -1.02 4.57 -11.82
CA LEU A 45 -1.47 4.12 -10.52
C LEU A 45 -0.31 3.52 -9.74
N PHE A 46 -0.03 4.07 -8.58
CA PHE A 46 1.01 3.62 -7.66
C PHE A 46 0.35 2.98 -6.44
N VAL A 47 0.44 1.67 -6.32
CA VAL A 47 -0.15 0.90 -5.22
C VAL A 47 0.96 0.53 -4.25
N ASN A 48 0.87 1.04 -3.03
CA ASN A 48 1.81 0.74 -1.98
C ASN A 48 1.31 -0.41 -1.13
N LEU A 49 2.05 -1.53 -1.14
CA LEU A 49 1.73 -2.75 -0.40
C LEU A 49 2.65 -2.88 0.81
N THR A 50 2.11 -3.39 1.92
CA THR A 50 2.85 -3.66 3.15
C THR A 50 2.52 -5.05 3.66
N ALA A 51 3.50 -5.73 4.23
CA ALA A 51 3.33 -7.06 4.81
C ALA A 51 2.26 -7.11 5.92
N ASN A 52 2.00 -6.01 6.64
CA ASN A 52 1.03 -6.01 7.74
C ASN A 52 -0.39 -5.65 7.30
N SER A 53 -0.56 -4.73 6.34
CA SER A 53 -1.87 -4.14 6.02
C SER A 53 -2.38 -4.48 4.61
N GLY A 54 -1.59 -5.21 3.80
CA GLY A 54 -1.93 -5.40 2.39
C GLY A 54 -1.74 -4.08 1.67
N VAL A 55 -2.81 -3.49 1.13
CA VAL A 55 -2.78 -2.15 0.50
C VAL A 55 -2.72 -1.06 1.57
N SER A 56 -1.63 -0.28 1.57
CA SER A 56 -1.39 0.83 2.51
C SER A 56 -1.84 2.18 1.93
N SER A 57 -1.59 2.41 0.65
CA SER A 57 -2.06 3.60 -0.07
C SER A 57 -2.13 3.35 -1.57
N VAL A 58 -2.96 4.14 -2.24
CA VAL A 58 -3.03 4.20 -3.70
C VAL A 58 -2.89 5.65 -4.13
N LEU A 59 -1.98 5.92 -5.07
CA LEU A 59 -1.76 7.23 -5.64
C LEU A 59 -2.07 7.20 -7.14
N PHE A 60 -2.89 8.15 -7.58
CA PHE A 60 -3.25 8.41 -8.96
C PHE A 60 -2.50 9.64 -9.46
N THR A 61 -2.03 9.57 -10.70
CA THR A 61 -1.42 10.69 -11.44
C THR A 61 -1.59 10.43 -12.94
N ASP A 62 -1.22 11.39 -13.78
CA ASP A 62 -1.05 11.17 -15.22
C ASP A 62 0.44 10.90 -15.56
N PRO A 63 0.75 10.48 -16.81
CA PRO A 63 2.13 10.26 -17.27
C PRO A 63 3.08 11.46 -17.11
N GLU A 64 2.52 12.67 -17.11
CA GLU A 64 3.27 13.92 -16.99
C GLU A 64 3.46 14.36 -15.53
N ASN A 65 2.80 13.69 -14.57
CA ASN A 65 2.75 14.06 -13.16
C ASN A 65 2.21 15.47 -12.89
N SER A 66 1.17 15.86 -13.63
CA SER A 66 0.51 17.17 -13.50
C SER A 66 -0.47 17.25 -12.33
N PHE A 67 -0.98 16.11 -11.83
CA PHE A 67 -1.88 16.03 -10.68
C PHE A 67 -1.56 14.82 -9.80
N HIS A 68 -1.94 14.89 -8.53
CA HIS A 68 -1.82 13.78 -7.60
C HIS A 68 -3.09 13.62 -6.76
N ALA A 69 -3.63 12.42 -6.70
CA ALA A 69 -4.73 12.08 -5.81
C ALA A 69 -4.40 10.80 -5.04
N SER A 70 -4.50 10.85 -3.70
CA SER A 70 -4.15 9.74 -2.84
C SER A 70 -5.37 9.22 -2.08
N ILE A 71 -5.56 7.91 -2.10
CA ILE A 71 -6.53 7.20 -1.27
C ILE A 71 -5.74 6.50 -0.16
N ASN A 72 -6.07 6.83 1.08
CA ASN A 72 -5.41 6.30 2.29
C ASN A 72 -6.40 5.63 3.26
N SER A 73 -7.70 5.75 2.99
CA SER A 73 -8.76 5.13 3.80
C SER A 73 -9.42 4.03 2.98
N PHE A 74 -9.30 2.80 3.46
CA PHE A 74 -9.86 1.63 2.81
C PHE A 74 -10.84 0.91 3.72
N SER A 75 -11.98 0.51 3.16
CA SER A 75 -13.09 -0.11 3.91
C SER A 75 -12.80 -1.55 4.34
N TYR A 76 -11.87 -2.23 3.65
CA TYR A 76 -11.41 -3.58 3.95
C TYR A 76 -9.88 -3.63 3.99
N ASN A 77 -9.31 -3.63 5.20
CA ASN A 77 -7.91 -4.00 5.41
C ASN A 77 -7.87 -5.48 5.82
N THR A 78 -7.81 -6.40 4.87
CA THR A 78 -7.35 -7.77 5.15
C THR A 78 -5.84 -7.76 5.18
N GLY A 79 -5.28 -8.16 6.33
CA GLY A 79 -3.86 -8.05 6.65
C GLY A 79 -2.94 -8.65 5.60
N GLY A 80 -1.77 -8.04 5.42
CA GLY A 80 -0.83 -8.30 4.33
C GLY A 80 -0.16 -9.68 4.32
N TYR A 81 -0.67 -10.61 5.14
CA TYR A 81 -0.29 -12.01 5.19
C TYR A 81 -1.37 -12.98 4.64
N GLU A 82 -2.57 -12.51 4.28
CA GLU A 82 -3.61 -13.36 3.70
C GLU A 82 -3.72 -13.17 2.19
N VAL A 83 -3.77 -14.29 1.46
CA VAL A 83 -4.05 -14.30 0.02
C VAL A 83 -5.52 -13.92 -0.18
N GLY A 84 -5.78 -12.88 -0.97
CA GLY A 84 -7.15 -12.41 -1.19
C GLY A 84 -7.26 -11.35 -2.29
N SER A 85 -8.50 -10.99 -2.62
CA SER A 85 -8.81 -9.83 -3.46
C SER A 85 -9.14 -8.63 -2.60
N TYR A 86 -8.42 -7.54 -2.81
CA TYR A 86 -8.83 -6.22 -2.36
C TYR A 86 -9.83 -5.68 -3.38
N GLU A 87 -10.99 -5.21 -2.92
CA GLU A 87 -12.00 -4.57 -3.76
C GLU A 87 -12.36 -3.21 -3.18
N ALA A 88 -12.31 -2.17 -3.99
CA ALA A 88 -12.89 -0.89 -3.62
C ALA A 88 -13.31 -0.04 -4.81
N ASP A 89 -14.27 0.84 -4.49
CA ASP A 89 -14.66 1.96 -5.30
C ASP A 89 -14.19 3.26 -4.64
N CYS A 90 -13.62 4.18 -5.42
CA CYS A 90 -13.25 5.51 -4.95
C CYS A 90 -13.43 6.56 -6.03
N TYR A 91 -13.29 7.82 -5.63
CA TYR A 91 -13.36 8.96 -6.54
C TYR A 91 -12.10 9.81 -6.42
N PHE A 92 -11.66 10.36 -7.54
CA PHE A 92 -10.62 11.37 -7.55
C PHE A 92 -10.95 12.47 -8.57
N HIS A 93 -10.30 13.62 -8.43
CA HIS A 93 -10.42 14.75 -9.35
C HIS A 93 -9.04 15.08 -9.89
N ASP A 94 -8.90 15.16 -11.21
CA ASP A 94 -7.62 15.47 -11.86
C ASP A 94 -7.35 16.98 -12.02
N GLY A 95 -8.27 17.82 -11.55
CA GLY A 95 -8.27 19.27 -11.75
C GLY A 95 -9.29 19.76 -12.78
N ASN A 96 -9.76 18.87 -13.67
CA ASN A 96 -10.73 19.18 -14.73
C ASN A 96 -11.99 18.31 -14.68
N GLN A 97 -11.83 17.04 -14.30
CA GLN A 97 -12.86 16.01 -14.37
C GLN A 97 -12.79 15.13 -13.12
N PHE A 98 -13.96 14.80 -12.57
CA PHE A 98 -14.08 13.76 -11.54
C PHE A 98 -14.05 12.39 -12.21
N TYR A 99 -13.40 11.43 -11.58
CA TYR A 99 -13.34 10.04 -12.02
C TYR A 99 -13.82 9.14 -10.89
N THR A 100 -14.52 8.08 -11.27
CA THR A 100 -14.79 6.92 -10.41
C THR A 100 -13.76 5.86 -10.74
N VAL A 101 -13.28 5.16 -9.72
CA VAL A 101 -12.35 4.06 -9.87
C VAL A 101 -12.94 2.86 -9.17
N SER A 102 -12.98 1.74 -9.88
CA SER A 102 -13.27 0.43 -9.32
C SER A 102 -12.05 -0.43 -9.51
N PHE A 103 -11.52 -0.99 -8.43
CA PHE A 103 -10.35 -1.86 -8.52
C PHE A 103 -10.49 -3.13 -7.67
N THR A 104 -10.17 -4.26 -8.30
CA THR A 104 -9.99 -5.57 -7.67
C THR A 104 -8.51 -5.91 -7.79
N LEU A 105 -7.73 -5.86 -6.70
CA LEU A 105 -6.30 -6.16 -6.70
C LEU A 105 -6.00 -7.46 -5.97
N LEU A 106 -5.22 -8.34 -6.58
CA LEU A 106 -4.76 -9.57 -5.92
C LEU A 106 -3.62 -9.24 -4.94
N ILE A 107 -3.81 -9.68 -3.69
CA ILE A 107 -2.82 -9.63 -2.61
C ILE A 107 -2.30 -11.05 -2.38
N ASP A 108 -0.99 -11.22 -2.35
CA ASP A 108 -0.30 -12.52 -2.33
C ASP A 108 0.08 -13.01 -0.93
N GLY A 109 -0.42 -12.37 0.13
CA GLY A 109 -0.27 -12.83 1.52
C GLY A 109 1.18 -12.95 2.03
N ASN A 110 2.17 -12.45 1.30
CA ASN A 110 3.55 -12.30 1.78
C ASN A 110 4.08 -10.89 1.51
N GLY A 111 3.23 -10.01 0.96
CA GLY A 111 3.58 -8.66 0.54
C GLY A 111 4.61 -8.61 -0.60
N SER A 112 4.87 -9.73 -1.29
CA SER A 112 5.87 -9.79 -2.38
C SER A 112 5.35 -9.17 -3.67
N GLY A 113 4.02 -9.00 -3.77
CA GLY A 113 3.37 -8.42 -4.92
C GLY A 113 3.47 -9.27 -6.18
N GLU A 114 3.35 -10.60 -6.10
CA GLU A 114 3.29 -11.45 -7.30
C GLU A 114 2.24 -10.93 -8.31
N PHE A 115 2.53 -11.16 -9.60
CA PHE A 115 1.75 -10.63 -10.70
C PHE A 115 0.39 -11.31 -10.77
N GLY A 116 -0.63 -10.59 -10.31
CA GLY A 116 -2.02 -10.79 -10.71
C GLY A 116 -2.49 -9.49 -11.33
N GLU A 117 -2.93 -9.53 -12.59
CA GLU A 117 -3.67 -8.42 -13.18
C GLU A 117 -5.02 -8.35 -12.46
N GLY A 118 -5.03 -7.57 -11.39
CA GLY A 118 -6.28 -7.09 -10.85
C GLY A 118 -7.07 -6.34 -11.92
N LEU A 119 -8.39 -6.30 -11.80
CA LEU A 119 -9.22 -5.49 -12.68
C LEU A 119 -9.24 -4.07 -12.15
N ILE A 120 -8.76 -3.10 -12.93
CA ILE A 120 -8.83 -1.67 -12.60
C ILE A 120 -9.61 -0.98 -13.70
N ALA A 121 -10.71 -0.33 -13.35
CA ALA A 121 -11.51 0.49 -14.24
C ALA A 121 -11.56 1.94 -13.72
N ILE A 122 -11.24 2.90 -14.59
CA ILE A 122 -11.35 4.33 -14.29
C ILE A 122 -12.36 4.93 -15.26
N THR A 123 -13.47 5.43 -14.75
CA THR A 123 -14.57 5.96 -15.56
C THR A 123 -14.79 7.43 -15.23
N PRO A 124 -14.87 8.33 -16.23
CA PRO A 124 -15.23 9.71 -15.99
C PRO A 124 -16.60 9.79 -15.31
N TRP A 125 -16.68 10.56 -14.24
CA TRP A 125 -17.92 10.81 -13.53
C TRP A 125 -18.80 11.79 -14.34
N PRO A 126 -20.04 11.42 -14.68
CA PRO A 126 -20.85 12.19 -15.62
C PRO A 126 -21.46 13.46 -15.01
N TYR A 127 -21.37 13.65 -13.70
CA TYR A 127 -21.95 14.79 -12.99
C TYR A 127 -20.87 15.76 -12.50
N PRO A 128 -21.20 17.05 -12.26
CA PRO A 128 -20.20 18.04 -11.89
C PRO A 128 -19.72 17.95 -10.43
N TRP A 129 -20.31 17.05 -9.63
CA TRP A 129 -19.92 16.79 -8.24
C TRP A 129 -19.81 15.28 -8.01
N ALA A 130 -18.80 14.82 -7.27
CA ALA A 130 -18.67 13.41 -6.87
C ALA A 130 -19.89 12.97 -6.04
N PRO A 131 -20.31 11.69 -6.11
CA PRO A 131 -21.27 11.15 -5.18
C PRO A 131 -20.57 11.04 -3.81
N TYR A 132 -21.27 11.48 -2.77
CA TYR A 132 -20.76 11.56 -1.41
C TYR A 132 -20.22 10.24 -0.87
#